data_AF-A0A9N9V0J3-F1
#
_entry.id   AF-A0A9N9V0J3-F1
#
_cell.length_a   1.000
_cell.length_b   1.000
_cell.length_c   1.000
_cell.angle_alpha   90.00
_cell.angle_beta   90.00
_cell.angle_gamma   90.00
#
_symmetry.space_group_name_H-M   'P 1'
#
loop_
_entity.id
_entity.type
_entity.pdbx_description
1 polymer ?
#
loop_
_entity_poly.entity_id
_entity_poly.type
_entity_poly.pdbx_seq_one_letter_code
_entity_poly.pdbx_strand_id
1 'polypeptide(L)'
;MSHMRYSMERATHLMVNDPEEKHLPFPILEYVRRWLSLKHTLHSFGGNHRNYLDPKSPSGSNQELFPRFVSVMVAGLSTAWTNPPTAEFDQQYLQDARELVDIMLSESKSRDTRPPYFNFVIGAYVYYDMATSFLVPVNQQLPLNTSEMYTAVLDVGQEYHPISGYTTDIFYLLGTVGRYCRSVVETGVRDESLEAVLEEELENWEPNLENPELGLMSNAFRMHGLINLAAICYRRQDVNTPQEHRDLSVMMGTEMQERIEEWQNPKTPPGGDDITDQGQDPEHEDEIEPDDFLEAMVRMRALSVVRDLASIPTDNPCINLQAIPLFTAGSELTRSDQKERQIVIKRFRELYSMNHLRTNLSALEILPEIWARKDRGENISWLDVMIEKGWSMMLG
;
A
#
# COMPACT_ATOMS: atom_id res chain seq x y z
N MET A 1 -14.02 13.24 29.30
CA MET A 1 -14.88 12.32 28.51
C MET A 1 -15.27 12.88 27.14
N SER A 2 -15.66 14.17 27.00
CA SER A 2 -16.03 14.77 25.70
C SER A 2 -14.86 14.83 24.69
N HIS A 3 -13.68 15.27 25.12
CA HIS A 3 -12.49 15.35 24.25
C HIS A 3 -12.00 13.97 23.77
N MET A 4 -12.02 12.97 24.66
CA MET A 4 -11.66 11.59 24.35
C MET A 4 -12.62 10.97 23.34
N ARG A 5 -13.94 11.12 23.56
CA ARG A 5 -14.95 10.66 22.61
C ARG A 5 -14.78 11.31 21.23
N TYR A 6 -14.52 12.61 21.18
CA TYR A 6 -14.26 13.35 19.94
C TYR A 6 -13.01 12.87 19.20
N SER A 7 -11.88 12.66 19.90
CA SER A 7 -10.65 12.14 19.29
C SER A 7 -10.84 10.73 18.72
N MET A 8 -11.74 9.94 19.30
CA MET A 8 -12.00 8.55 18.91
C MET A 8 -13.02 8.42 17.81
N GLU A 9 -14.06 9.25 17.83
CA GLU A 9 -14.97 9.44 16.70
C GLU A 9 -14.14 9.90 15.49
N ARG A 10 -13.17 10.82 15.67
CA ARG A 10 -12.22 11.16 14.61
C ARG A 10 -11.33 10.00 14.20
N ALA A 11 -10.57 9.36 15.10
CA ALA A 11 -9.68 8.25 14.73
C ALA A 11 -10.42 7.07 14.06
N THR A 12 -11.64 6.79 14.50
CA THR A 12 -12.53 5.79 13.88
C THR A 12 -12.98 6.23 12.49
N HIS A 13 -13.37 7.50 12.31
CA HIS A 13 -13.70 8.04 10.98
C HIS A 13 -12.49 8.16 10.04
N LEU A 14 -11.27 8.29 10.59
CA LEU A 14 -10.04 8.25 9.80
C LEU A 14 -9.75 6.85 9.28
N MET A 15 -10.07 5.84 10.08
CA MET A 15 -9.76 4.45 9.78
C MET A 15 -10.86 3.73 9.02
N VAL A 16 -12.09 4.25 8.93
CA VAL A 16 -13.24 3.51 8.37
C VAL A 16 -13.67 4.08 7.00
N ASN A 17 -13.78 3.21 5.99
CA ASN A 17 -14.14 3.55 4.62
C ASN A 17 -15.64 3.74 4.37
N ASP A 18 -16.51 3.25 5.26
CA ASP A 18 -17.94 3.57 5.25
C ASP A 18 -18.46 3.69 6.70
N PRO A 19 -18.66 4.92 7.22
CA PRO A 19 -19.19 5.12 8.57
C PRO A 19 -20.70 4.86 8.68
N GLU A 20 -21.44 4.76 7.56
CA GLU A 20 -22.89 4.56 7.51
C GLU A 20 -23.29 3.08 7.32
N GLU A 21 -22.34 2.21 6.99
CA GLU A 21 -22.61 0.79 6.75
C GLU A 21 -22.97 0.04 8.04
N LYS A 22 -24.20 -0.51 8.06
CA LYS A 22 -24.86 -1.05 9.25
C LYS A 22 -24.30 -2.40 9.73
N HIS A 23 -23.36 -3.01 9.00
CA HIS A 23 -22.93 -4.38 9.26
C HIS A 23 -21.83 -4.53 10.32
N LEU A 24 -21.08 -3.46 10.60
CA LEU A 24 -20.33 -3.28 11.84
C LEU A 24 -20.07 -1.77 11.96
N PRO A 25 -20.84 -1.00 12.76
CA PRO A 25 -20.29 0.27 13.20
C PRO A 25 -19.02 -0.14 13.95
N PHE A 26 -17.82 0.28 13.55
CA PHE A 26 -16.61 -0.02 14.31
C PHE A 26 -16.74 0.72 15.64
N PRO A 27 -17.40 0.17 16.69
CA PRO A 27 -17.93 0.99 17.74
C PRO A 27 -16.88 0.91 18.82
N ILE A 28 -15.65 1.34 18.50
CA ILE A 28 -14.57 1.46 19.48
C ILE A 28 -15.17 2.10 20.75
N LEU A 29 -16.06 3.07 20.60
CA LEU A 29 -16.81 3.72 21.69
C LEU A 29 -17.59 2.78 22.62
N GLU A 30 -18.25 1.73 22.12
CA GLU A 30 -18.95 0.74 22.96
C GLU A 30 -17.96 -0.08 23.78
N TYR A 31 -16.84 -0.42 23.16
CA TYR A 31 -15.75 -1.19 23.75
C TYR A 31 -14.92 -0.39 24.77
N VAL A 32 -14.77 0.91 24.53
CA VAL A 32 -14.02 1.83 25.39
C VAL A 32 -14.68 2.01 26.73
N ARG A 33 -16.01 1.93 26.82
CA ARG A 33 -16.68 1.97 28.13
C ARG A 33 -16.34 0.73 28.97
N ARG A 34 -16.13 -0.41 28.30
CA ARG A 34 -15.93 -1.73 28.93
C ARG A 34 -14.47 -2.04 29.24
N TRP A 35 -13.49 -1.52 28.49
CA TRP A 35 -12.11 -2.01 28.57
C TRP A 35 -11.12 -0.98 29.10
N LEU A 36 -10.43 -1.34 30.19
CA LEU A 36 -9.46 -0.46 30.86
C LEU A 36 -8.21 -0.21 30.01
N SER A 37 -7.68 -1.23 29.33
CA SER A 37 -6.50 -1.13 28.47
C SER A 37 -6.67 -0.05 27.41
N LEU A 38 -7.80 -0.11 26.69
CA LEU A 38 -8.15 0.88 25.67
C LEU A 38 -8.32 2.27 26.28
N LYS A 39 -9.04 2.42 27.41
CA LYS A 39 -9.13 3.71 28.13
C LYS A 39 -7.75 4.27 28.49
N HIS A 40 -6.83 3.45 28.97
CA HIS A 40 -5.48 3.89 29.37
C HIS A 40 -4.64 4.34 28.19
N THR A 41 -4.65 3.58 27.08
CA THR A 41 -3.99 3.98 25.83
C THR A 41 -4.50 5.33 25.35
N LEU A 42 -5.81 5.55 25.39
CA LEU A 42 -6.45 6.78 24.92
C LEU A 42 -6.28 7.98 25.85
N HIS A 43 -6.17 7.74 27.16
CA HIS A 43 -5.92 8.78 28.14
C HIS A 43 -4.46 9.23 28.18
N SER A 44 -3.54 8.45 27.60
CA SER A 44 -2.09 8.61 27.79
C SER A 44 -1.35 8.80 26.47
N PHE A 45 -1.92 9.53 25.50
CA PHE A 45 -1.23 9.93 24.25
C PHE A 45 0.17 10.47 24.60
N GLY A 46 1.21 9.64 24.37
CA GLY A 46 2.59 9.89 24.82
C GLY A 46 3.09 8.91 25.88
N GLY A 47 3.72 7.82 25.43
CA GLY A 47 4.91 7.23 26.07
C GLY A 47 4.79 6.24 27.22
N ASN A 48 3.68 6.14 27.97
CA ASN A 48 3.64 5.37 29.24
C ASN A 48 2.79 4.08 29.25
N HIS A 49 2.40 3.52 28.10
CA HIS A 49 1.48 2.37 27.99
C HIS A 49 2.15 0.98 28.06
N ARG A 50 3.48 0.90 28.03
CA ARG A 50 4.24 -0.37 27.84
C ARG A 50 3.93 -1.48 28.84
N ASN A 51 3.61 -1.14 30.10
CA ASN A 51 3.34 -2.15 31.13
C ASN A 51 1.94 -2.82 31.01
N TYR A 52 1.02 -2.23 30.25
CA TYR A 52 -0.36 -2.73 30.10
C TYR A 52 -0.64 -3.39 28.74
N LEU A 53 0.22 -3.15 27.74
CA LEU A 53 0.10 -3.70 26.40
C LEU A 53 1.00 -4.92 26.16
N ASP A 54 1.79 -5.34 27.15
CA ASP A 54 2.65 -6.53 27.05
C ASP A 54 1.82 -7.75 26.62
N PRO A 55 2.02 -8.27 25.38
CA PRO A 55 1.30 -9.43 24.88
C PRO A 55 1.55 -10.68 25.73
N LYS A 56 2.62 -10.71 26.54
CA LYS A 56 3.03 -11.83 27.41
C LYS A 56 2.58 -11.67 28.86
N SER A 57 1.82 -10.61 29.20
CA SER A 57 1.33 -10.40 30.56
C SER A 57 0.37 -11.54 30.99
N PRO A 58 0.63 -12.24 32.12
CA PRO A 58 -0.12 -13.41 32.59
C PRO A 58 -1.56 -13.11 33.08
N SER A 59 -2.04 -11.88 32.88
CA SER A 59 -3.34 -11.38 33.37
C SER A 59 -4.46 -11.41 32.32
N GLY A 60 -4.17 -11.74 31.05
CA GLY A 60 -5.15 -11.70 29.97
C GLY A 60 -5.80 -13.04 29.67
N SER A 61 -7.07 -13.21 30.04
CA SER A 61 -7.91 -14.24 29.41
C SER A 61 -8.10 -13.95 27.91
N ASN A 62 -8.35 -14.96 27.08
CA ASN A 62 -8.64 -14.80 25.63
C ASN A 62 -9.78 -13.81 25.33
N GLN A 63 -10.63 -13.51 26.32
CA GLN A 63 -11.67 -12.48 26.24
C GLN A 63 -11.10 -11.05 26.06
N GLU A 64 -9.79 -10.84 26.24
CA GLU A 64 -9.14 -9.54 26.10
C GLU A 64 -8.29 -9.35 24.82
N LEU A 65 -8.19 -10.35 23.95
CA LEU A 65 -7.30 -10.30 22.78
C LEU A 65 -7.65 -9.14 21.83
N PHE A 66 -8.90 -9.08 21.39
CA PHE A 66 -9.39 -8.01 20.51
C PHE A 66 -9.20 -6.59 21.10
N PRO A 67 -9.58 -6.31 22.36
CA PRO A 67 -9.27 -5.02 23.02
C PRO A 67 -7.80 -4.65 22.99
N ARG A 68 -6.91 -5.62 23.26
CA ARG A 68 -5.45 -5.40 23.28
C ARG A 68 -4.95 -5.09 21.89
N PHE A 69 -5.38 -5.87 20.90
CA PHE A 69 -5.02 -5.66 19.49
C PHE A 69 -5.40 -4.25 19.02
N VAL A 70 -6.65 -3.84 19.24
CA VAL A 70 -7.11 -2.49 18.86
C VAL A 70 -6.32 -1.41 19.59
N SER A 71 -5.99 -1.62 20.87
CA SER A 71 -5.19 -0.66 21.65
C SER A 71 -3.77 -0.51 21.11
N VAL A 72 -3.11 -1.63 20.78
CA VAL A 72 -1.77 -1.65 20.19
C VAL A 72 -1.78 -0.97 18.82
N MET A 73 -2.71 -1.35 17.95
CA MET A 73 -2.82 -0.79 16.60
C MET A 73 -3.10 0.73 16.63
N VAL A 74 -4.07 1.18 17.43
CA VAL A 74 -4.38 2.63 17.54
C VAL A 74 -3.18 3.40 18.09
N ALA A 75 -2.45 2.83 19.06
CA ALA A 75 -1.24 3.45 19.58
C ALA A 75 -0.15 3.57 18.51
N GLY A 76 0.11 2.49 17.77
CA GLY A 76 1.09 2.46 16.68
C GLY A 76 0.77 3.44 15.55
N LEU A 77 -0.46 3.39 15.03
CA LEU A 77 -0.93 4.35 14.01
C LEU A 77 -0.84 5.79 14.51
N SER A 78 -1.27 6.05 15.76
CA SER A 78 -1.21 7.39 16.34
C SER A 78 0.21 7.92 16.46
N THR A 79 1.18 7.09 16.87
CA THR A 79 2.59 7.48 16.88
C THR A 79 3.00 7.89 15.46
N ALA A 80 2.78 7.02 14.47
CA ALA A 80 3.21 7.23 13.09
C ALA A 80 2.62 8.50 12.47
N TRP A 81 1.39 8.86 12.87
CA TRP A 81 0.67 10.04 12.38
C TRP A 81 1.02 11.36 13.07
N THR A 82 1.41 11.31 14.34
CA THR A 82 1.62 12.52 15.17
C THR A 82 3.08 12.94 15.25
N ASN A 83 3.98 11.97 15.22
CA ASN A 83 5.42 12.23 15.25
C ASN A 83 5.89 12.77 13.90
N PRO A 84 6.93 13.64 13.89
CA PRO A 84 7.60 13.98 12.64
C PRO A 84 8.18 12.71 11.99
N PRO A 85 8.44 12.71 10.67
CA PRO A 85 9.11 11.60 10.00
C PRO A 85 10.54 11.46 10.55
N THR A 86 10.69 10.66 11.58
CA THR A 86 11.97 10.28 12.19
C THR A 86 12.30 8.86 11.79
N ALA A 87 13.50 8.38 12.11
CA ALA A 87 13.85 6.97 11.91
C ALA A 87 13.00 6.02 12.77
N GLU A 88 12.42 6.51 13.87
CA GLU A 88 11.70 5.72 14.87
C GLU A 88 10.17 5.83 14.67
N PHE A 89 9.58 4.86 13.95
CA PHE A 89 8.13 4.77 13.75
C PHE A 89 7.43 3.87 14.79
N ASP A 90 8.07 3.65 15.95
CA ASP A 90 7.64 2.72 17.02
C ASP A 90 7.28 1.31 16.50
N GLN A 91 8.22 0.67 15.79
CA GLN A 91 8.10 -0.70 15.27
C GLN A 91 7.61 -1.75 16.29
N GLN A 92 7.85 -1.52 17.60
CA GLN A 92 7.38 -2.40 18.66
C GLN A 92 5.86 -2.64 18.61
N TYR A 93 5.04 -1.63 18.28
CA TYR A 93 3.60 -1.85 18.20
C TYR A 93 3.20 -2.78 17.05
N LEU A 94 3.91 -2.73 15.92
CA LEU A 94 3.69 -3.66 14.82
C LEU A 94 4.02 -5.09 15.25
N GLN A 95 5.12 -5.27 16.01
CA GLN A 95 5.51 -6.57 16.56
C GLN A 95 4.51 -7.08 17.60
N ASP A 96 4.06 -6.22 18.52
CA ASP A 96 3.05 -6.58 19.52
C ASP A 96 1.72 -6.94 18.85
N ALA A 97 1.33 -6.22 17.79
CA ALA A 97 0.14 -6.54 17.00
C ALA A 97 0.29 -7.92 16.34
N ARG A 98 1.45 -8.21 15.75
CA ARG A 98 1.76 -9.52 15.15
C ARG A 98 1.70 -10.64 16.18
N GLU A 99 2.29 -10.47 17.36
CA GLU A 99 2.23 -11.49 18.42
C GLU A 99 0.78 -11.80 18.82
N LEU A 100 -0.09 -10.79 18.91
CA LEU A 100 -1.52 -10.99 19.21
C LEU A 100 -2.27 -11.72 18.07
N VAL A 101 -1.92 -11.44 16.81
CA VAL A 101 -2.48 -12.19 15.66
C VAL A 101 -2.01 -13.63 15.68
N ASP A 102 -0.73 -13.90 15.94
CA ASP A 102 -0.19 -15.25 16.01
C ASP A 102 -0.84 -16.07 17.14
N ILE A 103 -1.08 -15.46 18.31
CA ILE A 103 -1.86 -16.08 19.40
C ILE A 103 -3.27 -16.44 18.89
N MET A 104 -3.99 -15.49 18.27
CA MET A 104 -5.33 -15.72 17.74
C MET A 104 -5.36 -16.86 16.70
N LEU A 105 -4.41 -16.87 15.77
CA LEU A 105 -4.29 -17.91 14.73
C LEU A 105 -3.99 -19.28 15.33
N SER A 106 -3.15 -19.35 16.36
CA SER A 106 -2.82 -20.61 17.04
C SER A 106 -4.02 -21.25 17.74
N GLU A 107 -4.98 -20.43 18.20
CA GLU A 107 -6.21 -20.86 18.87
C GLU A 107 -7.37 -21.11 17.90
N SER A 108 -7.34 -20.49 16.72
CA SER A 108 -8.43 -20.46 15.74
C SER A 108 -8.18 -21.37 14.52
N LYS A 109 -7.72 -22.60 14.77
CA LYS A 109 -7.27 -23.54 13.71
C LYS A 109 -8.38 -24.03 12.78
N SER A 110 -9.64 -24.01 13.21
CA SER A 110 -10.79 -24.32 12.34
C SER A 110 -11.72 -23.12 12.22
N ARG A 111 -12.49 -23.06 11.13
CA ARG A 111 -13.46 -21.97 10.92
C ARG A 111 -14.46 -21.86 12.07
N ASP A 112 -14.86 -22.98 12.67
CA ASP A 112 -15.82 -23.03 13.77
C ASP A 112 -15.26 -22.48 15.10
N THR A 113 -13.94 -22.42 15.27
CA THR A 113 -13.31 -21.89 16.49
C THR A 113 -12.94 -20.42 16.37
N ARG A 114 -13.21 -19.78 15.23
CA ARG A 114 -12.86 -18.38 15.01
C ARG A 114 -13.73 -17.44 15.83
N PRO A 115 -13.12 -16.44 16.50
CA PRO A 115 -13.90 -15.42 17.19
C PRO A 115 -14.65 -14.52 16.18
N PRO A 116 -15.76 -13.89 16.58
CA PRO A 116 -16.53 -13.00 15.71
C PRO A 116 -15.76 -11.79 15.14
N TYR A 117 -14.63 -11.44 15.76
CA TYR A 117 -13.75 -10.34 15.34
C TYR A 117 -12.57 -10.79 14.47
N PHE A 118 -12.50 -12.06 14.07
CA PHE A 118 -11.37 -12.63 13.34
C PHE A 118 -11.05 -11.84 12.06
N ASN A 119 -12.04 -11.64 11.18
CA ASN A 119 -11.85 -10.95 9.90
C ASN A 119 -11.39 -9.51 10.10
N PHE A 120 -11.91 -8.85 11.15
CA PHE A 120 -11.46 -7.51 11.51
C PHE A 120 -9.97 -7.49 11.90
N VAL A 121 -9.54 -8.39 12.80
CA VAL A 121 -8.15 -8.41 13.27
C VAL A 121 -7.19 -8.71 12.12
N ILE A 122 -7.53 -9.67 11.25
CA ILE A 122 -6.71 -10.01 10.09
C ILE A 122 -6.62 -8.83 9.11
N GLY A 123 -7.76 -8.28 8.66
CA GLY A 123 -7.76 -7.17 7.71
C GLY A 123 -7.04 -5.93 8.24
N ALA A 124 -7.27 -5.59 9.51
CA ALA A 124 -6.62 -4.45 10.16
C ALA A 124 -5.11 -4.64 10.34
N TYR A 125 -4.66 -5.83 10.75
CA TYR A 125 -3.23 -6.13 10.88
C TYR A 125 -2.54 -6.11 9.52
N VAL A 126 -3.12 -6.76 8.50
CA VAL A 126 -2.52 -6.85 7.17
C VAL A 126 -2.40 -5.46 6.53
N TYR A 127 -3.40 -4.58 6.70
CA TYR A 127 -3.27 -3.17 6.33
C TYR A 127 -2.10 -2.49 7.04
N TYR A 128 -2.01 -2.64 8.38
CA TYR A 128 -0.95 -2.02 9.16
C TYR A 128 0.45 -2.52 8.75
N ASP A 129 0.59 -3.82 8.54
CA ASP A 129 1.82 -4.45 8.08
C ASP A 129 2.23 -3.94 6.69
N MET A 130 1.29 -3.91 5.74
CA MET A 130 1.49 -3.39 4.39
C MET A 130 1.96 -1.93 4.41
N ALA A 131 1.24 -1.07 5.13
CA ALA A 131 1.53 0.36 5.19
C ALA A 131 2.87 0.69 5.88
N THR A 132 3.46 -0.26 6.63
CA THR A 132 4.79 -0.12 7.27
C THR A 132 5.88 -1.02 6.68
N SER A 133 5.56 -1.85 5.70
CA SER A 133 6.43 -2.88 5.12
C SER A 133 7.78 -2.33 4.62
N PHE A 134 7.78 -1.13 4.05
CA PHE A 134 8.99 -0.46 3.55
C PHE A 134 9.84 0.21 4.66
N LEU A 135 9.31 0.31 5.87
CA LEU A 135 9.95 1.00 7.00
C LEU A 135 10.79 0.06 7.87
N VAL A 136 10.41 -1.22 7.93
CA VAL A 136 11.06 -2.22 8.80
C VAL A 136 12.42 -2.63 8.23
N PRO A 137 13.54 -2.38 8.94
CA PRO A 137 14.86 -2.80 8.51
C PRO A 137 14.94 -4.32 8.31
N VAL A 138 15.74 -4.78 7.34
CA VAL A 138 15.76 -6.18 6.89
C VAL A 138 16.05 -7.15 8.03
N ASN A 139 16.99 -6.78 8.91
CA ASN A 139 17.39 -7.60 10.06
C ASN A 139 16.32 -7.71 11.17
N GLN A 140 15.22 -6.96 11.07
CA GLN A 140 14.12 -6.97 12.03
C GLN A 140 12.78 -7.39 11.40
N GLN A 141 12.76 -7.73 10.11
CA GLN A 141 11.57 -8.21 9.44
C GLN A 141 11.19 -9.61 9.96
N LEU A 142 9.92 -9.78 10.30
CA LEU A 142 9.33 -11.09 10.55
C LEU A 142 8.63 -11.57 9.26
N PRO A 143 8.71 -12.88 8.91
CA PRO A 143 7.99 -13.41 7.75
C PRO A 143 6.48 -13.16 7.88
N LEU A 144 5.91 -12.46 6.90
CA LEU A 144 4.45 -12.31 6.78
C LEU A 144 3.80 -13.57 6.19
N ASN A 145 4.51 -14.25 5.30
CA ASN A 145 4.06 -15.39 4.50
C ASN A 145 4.09 -16.74 5.25
N THR A 146 3.63 -16.75 6.51
CA THR A 146 3.43 -18.02 7.22
C THR A 146 2.20 -18.76 6.70
N SER A 147 2.18 -20.09 6.82
CA SER A 147 1.06 -20.90 6.34
C SER A 147 -0.26 -20.53 7.04
N GLU A 148 -0.19 -20.20 8.34
CA GLU A 148 -1.33 -19.78 9.15
C GLU A 148 -1.88 -18.42 8.69
N MET A 149 -1.00 -17.44 8.45
CA MET A 149 -1.40 -16.11 7.97
C MET A 149 -2.00 -16.21 6.57
N TYR A 150 -1.34 -16.93 5.66
CA TYR A 150 -1.83 -17.12 4.30
C TYR A 150 -3.21 -17.78 4.28
N THR A 151 -3.43 -18.83 5.07
CA THR A 151 -4.73 -19.50 5.20
C THR A 151 -5.80 -18.55 5.75
N ALA A 152 -5.44 -17.72 6.75
CA ALA A 152 -6.35 -16.74 7.31
C ALA A 152 -6.74 -15.66 6.30
N VAL A 153 -5.78 -15.16 5.51
CA VAL A 153 -6.02 -14.18 4.45
C VAL A 153 -6.88 -14.77 3.35
N LEU A 154 -6.63 -15.99 2.89
CA LEU A 154 -7.47 -16.66 1.90
C LEU A 154 -8.92 -16.82 2.36
N ASP A 155 -9.11 -17.11 3.65
CA ASP A 155 -10.44 -17.28 4.21
C ASP A 155 -11.20 -15.95 4.38
N VAL A 156 -10.49 -14.84 4.59
CA VAL A 156 -11.09 -13.49 4.57
C VAL A 156 -11.33 -13.03 3.13
N GLY A 157 -10.38 -13.28 2.25
CA GLY A 157 -10.41 -12.92 0.83
C GLY A 157 -10.77 -11.45 0.61
N GLN A 158 -11.70 -11.22 -0.32
CA GLN A 158 -12.28 -9.92 -0.62
C GLN A 158 -13.63 -9.71 0.09
N GLU A 159 -13.80 -10.24 1.31
CA GLU A 159 -14.91 -9.80 2.16
C GLU A 159 -14.72 -8.35 2.57
N TYR A 160 -15.83 -7.60 2.65
CA TYR A 160 -15.78 -6.20 3.06
C TYR A 160 -15.19 -6.06 4.47
N HIS A 161 -14.14 -5.25 4.58
CA HIS A 161 -13.52 -4.91 5.85
C HIS A 161 -13.65 -3.39 6.12
N PRO A 162 -14.03 -2.96 7.34
CA PRO A 162 -14.28 -1.54 7.61
C PRO A 162 -13.10 -0.60 7.33
N ILE A 163 -11.86 -1.08 7.47
CA ILE A 163 -10.65 -0.26 7.24
C ILE A 163 -10.14 -0.35 5.81
N SER A 164 -10.25 -1.52 5.20
CA SER A 164 -9.56 -1.82 3.94
C SER A 164 -10.54 -1.96 2.76
N GLY A 165 -11.85 -1.99 3.00
CA GLY A 165 -12.81 -2.36 1.96
C GLY A 165 -12.56 -3.80 1.52
N TYR A 166 -12.46 -4.02 0.21
CA TYR A 166 -12.29 -5.35 -0.40
C TYR A 166 -10.83 -5.72 -0.71
N THR A 167 -9.85 -5.19 0.04
CA THR A 167 -8.42 -5.26 -0.31
C THR A 167 -7.55 -6.11 0.62
N THR A 168 -8.12 -6.94 1.49
CA THR A 168 -7.33 -7.67 2.50
C THR A 168 -6.26 -8.59 1.88
N ASP A 169 -6.63 -9.30 0.81
CA ASP A 169 -5.74 -10.19 0.05
C ASP A 169 -4.62 -9.43 -0.67
N ILE A 170 -4.95 -8.34 -1.38
CA ILE A 170 -3.96 -7.51 -2.06
C ILE A 170 -3.04 -6.81 -1.05
N PHE A 171 -3.53 -6.41 0.13
CA PHE A 171 -2.67 -5.83 1.17
C PHE A 171 -1.66 -6.84 1.70
N TYR A 172 -2.01 -8.12 1.81
CA TYR A 172 -1.07 -9.18 2.18
C TYR A 172 0.04 -9.33 1.13
N LEU A 173 -0.32 -9.34 -0.15
CA LEU A 173 0.64 -9.39 -1.25
C LEU A 173 1.57 -8.15 -1.23
N LEU A 174 0.99 -6.96 -1.07
CA LEU A 174 1.73 -5.70 -1.01
C LEU A 174 2.65 -5.60 0.21
N GLY A 175 2.28 -6.18 1.36
CA GLY A 175 3.18 -6.29 2.51
C GLY A 175 4.43 -7.13 2.21
N THR A 176 4.27 -8.18 1.39
CA THR A 176 5.39 -9.00 0.91
C THR A 176 6.26 -8.23 -0.08
N VAL A 177 5.65 -7.57 -1.06
CA VAL A 177 6.35 -6.69 -2.02
C VAL A 177 7.13 -5.60 -1.30
N GLY A 178 6.53 -4.92 -0.32
CA GLY A 178 7.20 -3.81 0.36
C GLY A 178 8.40 -4.22 1.20
N ARG A 179 8.30 -5.36 1.89
CA ARG A 179 9.43 -5.98 2.61
C ARG A 179 10.55 -6.36 1.66
N TYR A 180 10.20 -6.96 0.52
CA TYR A 180 11.15 -7.32 -0.52
C TYR A 180 11.86 -6.09 -1.11
N CYS A 181 11.11 -5.08 -1.55
CA CYS A 181 11.66 -3.82 -2.06
C CYS A 181 12.58 -3.15 -1.01
N ARG A 182 12.19 -3.14 0.26
CA ARG A 182 13.06 -2.66 1.34
C ARG A 182 14.37 -3.45 1.42
N SER A 183 14.31 -4.77 1.29
CA SER A 183 15.50 -5.62 1.25
C SER A 183 16.41 -5.30 0.07
N VAL A 184 15.84 -5.10 -1.12
CA VAL A 184 16.61 -4.74 -2.32
C VAL A 184 17.34 -3.41 -2.12
N VAL A 185 16.68 -2.37 -1.58
CA VAL A 185 17.33 -1.07 -1.36
C VAL A 185 18.42 -1.15 -0.28
N GLU A 186 18.18 -1.90 0.80
CA GLU A 186 19.12 -1.96 1.93
C GLU A 186 20.34 -2.86 1.63
N THR A 187 20.15 -3.95 0.89
CA THR A 187 21.19 -4.96 0.65
C THR A 187 21.79 -4.92 -0.75
N GLY A 188 21.08 -4.32 -1.72
CA GLY A 188 21.42 -4.39 -3.15
C GLY A 188 21.20 -5.76 -3.79
N VAL A 189 20.71 -6.76 -3.04
CA VAL A 189 20.51 -8.13 -3.53
C VAL A 189 19.11 -8.29 -4.10
N ARG A 190 19.01 -8.82 -5.31
CA ARG A 190 17.77 -9.16 -6.00
C ARG A 190 17.58 -10.67 -6.11
N ASP A 191 16.33 -11.09 -6.03
CA ASP A 191 15.83 -12.43 -6.36
C ASP A 191 14.82 -12.27 -7.51
N GLU A 192 15.31 -12.40 -8.74
CA GLU A 192 14.51 -12.20 -9.96
C GLU A 192 13.37 -13.23 -10.08
N SER A 193 13.55 -14.43 -9.52
CA SER A 193 12.50 -15.45 -9.52
C SER A 193 11.34 -15.04 -8.61
N LEU A 194 11.65 -14.51 -7.42
CA LEU A 194 10.63 -13.97 -6.52
C LEU A 194 9.95 -12.74 -7.11
N GLU A 195 10.70 -11.85 -7.77
CA GLU A 195 10.13 -10.67 -8.44
C GLU A 195 9.10 -11.06 -9.50
N ALA A 196 9.43 -12.02 -10.38
CA ALA A 196 8.52 -12.50 -11.41
C ALA A 196 7.24 -13.12 -10.82
N VAL A 197 7.36 -13.90 -9.74
CA VAL A 197 6.20 -14.48 -9.05
C VAL A 197 5.31 -13.39 -8.44
N LEU A 198 5.90 -12.40 -7.77
CA LEU A 198 5.14 -11.30 -7.17
C LEU A 198 4.45 -10.43 -8.23
N GLU A 199 5.12 -10.16 -9.36
CA GLU A 199 4.53 -9.42 -10.48
C GLU A 199 3.38 -10.21 -11.12
N GLU A 200 3.56 -11.51 -11.37
CA GLU A 200 2.52 -12.38 -11.92
C GLU A 200 1.29 -12.44 -10.99
N GLU A 201 1.49 -12.59 -9.68
CA GLU A 201 0.39 -12.56 -8.71
C GLU A 201 -0.34 -11.21 -8.71
N LEU A 202 0.38 -10.09 -8.84
CA LEU A 202 -0.21 -8.76 -8.93
C LEU A 202 -1.00 -8.57 -10.23
N GLU A 203 -0.46 -8.93 -11.39
CA GLU A 203 -1.13 -8.78 -12.69
C GLU A 203 -2.38 -9.65 -12.81
N ASN A 204 -2.35 -10.87 -12.26
CA ASN A 204 -3.49 -11.79 -12.27
C ASN A 204 -4.55 -11.47 -11.20
N TRP A 205 -4.27 -10.57 -10.26
CA TRP A 205 -5.23 -10.20 -9.23
C TRP A 205 -6.30 -9.24 -9.77
N GLU A 206 -7.57 -9.54 -9.53
CA GLU A 206 -8.70 -8.71 -9.94
C GLU A 206 -9.42 -8.09 -8.73
N PRO A 207 -9.74 -6.78 -8.77
CA PRO A 207 -10.46 -6.13 -7.69
C PRO A 207 -11.93 -6.52 -7.65
N ASN A 208 -12.51 -6.55 -6.45
CA ASN A 208 -13.96 -6.56 -6.30
C ASN A 208 -14.56 -5.28 -6.91
N LEU A 209 -15.54 -5.43 -7.81
CA LEU A 209 -16.20 -4.34 -8.54
C LEU A 209 -17.63 -4.02 -8.03
N GLU A 210 -18.05 -4.58 -6.89
CA GLU A 210 -19.36 -4.28 -6.30
C GLU A 210 -19.54 -2.78 -5.99
N ASN A 211 -18.47 -2.12 -5.55
CA ASN A 211 -18.41 -0.68 -5.35
C ASN A 211 -17.34 -0.08 -6.29
N PRO A 212 -17.72 0.76 -7.28
CA PRO A 212 -16.78 1.28 -8.28
C PRO A 212 -15.60 2.05 -7.67
N GLU A 213 -15.84 2.90 -6.67
CA GLU A 213 -14.80 3.70 -6.04
C GLU A 213 -13.82 2.84 -5.23
N LEU A 214 -14.32 1.81 -4.55
CA LEU A 214 -13.45 0.81 -3.90
C LEU A 214 -12.71 -0.04 -4.93
N GLY A 215 -13.31 -0.35 -6.08
CA GLY A 215 -12.64 -1.04 -7.19
C GLY A 215 -11.45 -0.23 -7.74
N LEU A 216 -11.65 1.08 -7.94
CA LEU A 216 -10.57 2.01 -8.33
C LEU A 216 -9.47 2.08 -7.27
N MET A 217 -9.84 2.14 -5.99
CA MET A 217 -8.89 2.14 -4.88
C MET A 217 -8.06 0.85 -4.85
N SER A 218 -8.73 -0.30 -4.93
CA SER A 218 -8.13 -1.62 -5.00
C SER A 218 -7.12 -1.74 -6.14
N ASN A 219 -7.50 -1.29 -7.34
CA ASN A 219 -6.60 -1.25 -8.49
C ASN A 219 -5.40 -0.32 -8.24
N ALA A 220 -5.60 0.84 -7.62
CA ALA A 220 -4.51 1.75 -7.29
C ALA A 220 -3.48 1.11 -6.35
N PHE A 221 -3.93 0.29 -5.39
CA PHE A 221 -3.04 -0.50 -4.53
C PHE A 221 -2.31 -1.61 -5.30
N ARG A 222 -2.98 -2.36 -6.17
CA ARG A 222 -2.30 -3.30 -7.07
C ARG A 222 -1.19 -2.60 -7.87
N MET A 223 -1.50 -1.45 -8.45
CA MET A 223 -0.54 -0.64 -9.21
C MET A 223 0.59 -0.09 -8.32
N HIS A 224 0.35 0.21 -7.04
CA HIS A 224 1.41 0.57 -6.09
C HIS A 224 2.46 -0.55 -5.97
N GLY A 225 2.05 -1.82 -5.91
CA GLY A 225 2.97 -2.97 -5.91
C GLY A 225 3.78 -3.05 -7.20
N LEU A 226 3.08 -3.01 -8.34
CA LEU A 226 3.68 -3.09 -9.68
C LEU A 226 4.67 -1.96 -9.96
N ILE A 227 4.33 -0.72 -9.57
CA ILE A 227 5.23 0.43 -9.69
C ILE A 227 6.46 0.22 -8.81
N ASN A 228 6.30 -0.25 -7.57
CA ASN A 228 7.45 -0.47 -6.69
C ASN A 228 8.39 -1.56 -7.21
N LEU A 229 7.89 -2.70 -7.69
CA LEU A 229 8.74 -3.74 -8.30
C LEU A 229 9.54 -3.17 -9.48
N ALA A 230 8.88 -2.47 -10.39
CA ALA A 230 9.55 -1.87 -11.54
C ALA A 230 10.56 -0.76 -11.14
N ALA A 231 10.10 0.22 -10.35
CA ALA A 231 10.86 1.41 -10.01
C ALA A 231 12.00 1.16 -9.01
N ILE A 232 11.88 0.12 -8.18
CA ILE A 232 12.85 -0.22 -7.14
C ILE A 232 13.70 -1.42 -7.57
N CYS A 233 13.10 -2.48 -8.10
CA CYS A 233 13.85 -3.71 -8.37
C CYS A 233 14.40 -3.72 -9.80
N TYR A 234 13.52 -3.64 -10.81
CA TYR A 234 13.93 -3.77 -12.21
C TYR A 234 14.83 -2.63 -12.66
N ARG A 235 14.58 -1.40 -12.20
CA ARG A 235 15.42 -0.24 -12.51
C ARG A 235 16.87 -0.34 -11.99
N ARG A 236 17.16 -1.31 -11.10
CA ARG A 236 18.50 -1.61 -10.57
C ARG A 236 19.17 -2.78 -11.31
N GLN A 237 18.65 -3.23 -12.45
CA GLN A 237 19.25 -4.33 -13.21
C GLN A 237 20.68 -3.98 -13.61
N ASP A 238 21.61 -4.86 -13.24
CA ASP A 238 23.03 -4.69 -13.47
C ASP A 238 23.30 -4.88 -14.97
N VAL A 239 24.02 -3.95 -15.60
CA VAL A 239 24.33 -3.94 -17.05
C VAL A 239 25.09 -5.21 -17.49
N ASN A 240 25.55 -6.02 -16.54
CA ASN A 240 26.27 -7.27 -16.74
C ASN A 240 25.40 -8.56 -16.72
N THR A 241 24.07 -8.47 -16.69
CA THR A 241 23.21 -9.67 -16.75
C THR A 241 23.28 -10.36 -18.13
N PRO A 242 23.46 -11.70 -18.21
CA PRO A 242 23.51 -12.43 -19.47
C PRO A 242 22.25 -12.28 -20.33
N GLN A 243 22.45 -12.30 -21.65
CA GLN A 243 21.46 -12.02 -22.72
C GLN A 243 20.11 -12.76 -22.60
N GLU A 244 20.07 -13.94 -21.95
CA GLU A 244 18.86 -14.76 -21.78
C GLU A 244 17.76 -14.08 -20.94
N HIS A 245 18.11 -13.08 -20.11
CA HIS A 245 17.14 -12.30 -19.33
C HIS A 245 16.61 -11.05 -20.06
N ARG A 246 17.21 -10.66 -21.20
CA ARG A 246 16.62 -9.61 -22.06
C ARG A 246 15.33 -10.08 -22.72
N ASP A 247 15.16 -11.38 -22.92
CA ASP A 247 14.00 -11.97 -23.59
C ASP A 247 12.69 -11.79 -22.81
N LEU A 248 12.73 -11.66 -21.48
CA LEU A 248 11.55 -11.32 -20.65
C LEU A 248 11.14 -9.86 -20.81
N SER A 249 12.10 -8.92 -20.82
CA SER A 249 11.84 -7.50 -21.14
C SER A 249 11.34 -7.32 -22.58
N VAL A 250 11.82 -8.15 -23.51
CA VAL A 250 11.36 -8.16 -24.91
C VAL A 250 9.97 -8.78 -25.04
N MET A 251 9.65 -9.88 -24.34
CA MET A 251 8.29 -10.46 -24.34
C MET A 251 7.27 -9.54 -23.66
N MET A 252 7.62 -8.92 -22.52
CA MET A 252 6.81 -7.84 -21.93
C MET A 252 6.69 -6.66 -22.89
N GLY A 253 7.78 -6.34 -23.62
CA GLY A 253 7.83 -5.36 -24.70
C GLY A 253 6.69 -5.54 -25.72
N THR A 254 6.57 -6.73 -26.28
CA THR A 254 5.61 -7.03 -27.35
C THR A 254 4.15 -6.99 -26.87
N GLU A 255 3.81 -7.66 -25.76
CA GLU A 255 2.43 -7.69 -25.24
C GLU A 255 1.98 -6.32 -24.71
N MET A 256 2.91 -5.50 -24.21
CA MET A 256 2.59 -4.20 -23.64
C MET A 256 2.59 -3.08 -24.67
N GLN A 257 3.37 -3.19 -25.76
CA GLN A 257 3.28 -2.26 -26.88
C GLN A 257 1.89 -2.33 -27.50
N GLU A 258 1.31 -3.54 -27.65
CA GLU A 258 -0.09 -3.71 -28.02
C GLU A 258 -1.05 -3.01 -27.04
N ARG A 259 -0.81 -3.09 -25.73
CA ARG A 259 -1.64 -2.42 -24.70
C ARG A 259 -1.48 -0.90 -24.67
N ILE A 260 -0.27 -0.37 -24.89
CA ILE A 260 0.01 1.07 -24.99
C ILE A 260 -0.66 1.64 -26.23
N GLU A 261 -0.58 0.96 -27.37
CA GLU A 261 -1.25 1.34 -28.61
C GLU A 261 -2.78 1.31 -28.48
N GLU A 262 -3.33 0.28 -27.83
CA GLU A 262 -4.76 0.17 -27.51
C GLU A 262 -5.24 1.33 -26.61
N TRP A 263 -4.44 1.71 -25.61
CA TRP A 263 -4.74 2.82 -24.70
C TRP A 263 -4.62 4.20 -25.36
N GLN A 264 -3.65 4.38 -26.25
CA GLN A 264 -3.45 5.64 -26.97
C GLN A 264 -4.51 5.85 -28.06
N ASN A 265 -5.17 4.79 -28.53
CA ASN A 265 -6.14 4.89 -29.62
C ASN A 265 -7.44 4.08 -29.38
N PRO A 266 -8.32 4.56 -28.48
CA PRO A 266 -9.55 3.84 -28.14
C PRO A 266 -10.61 4.03 -29.23
N LYS A 267 -10.48 3.30 -30.36
CA LYS A 267 -11.55 2.80 -31.26
C LYS A 267 -11.01 2.39 -32.64
N THR A 268 -11.07 1.09 -32.93
CA THR A 268 -11.48 0.57 -34.25
C THR A 268 -12.16 -0.79 -34.07
N PRO A 269 -13.37 -1.02 -34.58
CA PRO A 269 -14.01 -2.33 -34.51
C PRO A 269 -13.31 -3.32 -35.45
N PRO A 270 -13.23 -4.62 -35.11
CA PRO A 270 -12.62 -5.61 -35.98
C PRO A 270 -13.61 -5.97 -37.09
N GLY A 271 -13.26 -5.63 -38.33
CA GLY A 271 -13.98 -6.12 -39.51
C GLY A 271 -14.12 -5.07 -40.62
N GLY A 272 -13.27 -5.20 -41.63
CA GLY A 272 -13.36 -4.45 -42.88
C GLY A 272 -12.15 -4.74 -43.76
N ASP A 273 -12.23 -5.85 -44.49
CA ASP A 273 -11.23 -6.24 -45.49
C ASP A 273 -11.05 -5.20 -46.60
N ASP A 274 -9.84 -5.27 -47.18
CA ASP A 274 -9.48 -5.08 -48.58
C ASP A 274 -8.86 -3.74 -49.07
N ILE A 275 -7.59 -3.89 -49.50
CA ILE A 275 -6.99 -3.50 -50.80
C ILE A 275 -5.95 -2.35 -50.86
N THR A 276 -4.73 -2.81 -51.16
CA THR A 276 -3.62 -2.29 -51.99
C THR A 276 -2.59 -1.29 -51.46
N ASP A 277 -1.37 -1.83 -51.30
CA ASP A 277 -0.16 -1.51 -52.08
C ASP A 277 0.22 -0.03 -52.23
N GLN A 278 1.28 0.37 -51.53
CA GLN A 278 2.48 0.90 -52.18
C GLN A 278 3.66 0.94 -51.21
N GLY A 279 4.80 0.45 -51.70
CA GLY A 279 6.04 0.30 -50.94
C GLY A 279 6.51 1.55 -50.22
N GLN A 280 6.79 1.37 -48.94
CA GLN A 280 7.78 2.12 -48.21
C GLN A 280 8.84 1.13 -47.76
N ASP A 281 10.11 1.49 -47.97
CA ASP A 281 11.25 0.82 -47.38
C ASP A 281 10.97 0.54 -45.89
N PRO A 282 11.45 -0.58 -45.32
CA PRO A 282 11.41 -0.75 -43.88
C PRO A 282 12.34 0.31 -43.28
N GLU A 283 11.76 1.45 -42.90
CA GLU A 283 12.38 2.36 -41.97
C GLU A 283 12.84 1.50 -40.79
N HIS A 284 14.07 1.71 -40.34
CA HIS A 284 14.59 1.12 -39.12
C HIS A 284 13.51 1.21 -38.04
N GLU A 285 12.91 0.07 -37.70
CA GLU A 285 12.26 -0.10 -36.41
C GLU A 285 13.40 0.11 -35.41
N ASP A 286 13.56 1.35 -34.95
CA ASP A 286 14.48 1.68 -33.88
C ASP A 286 14.07 0.80 -32.70
N GLU A 287 14.86 -0.25 -32.44
CA GLU A 287 14.67 -1.13 -31.29
C GLU A 287 14.61 -0.24 -30.04
N ILE A 288 13.42 -0.12 -29.44
CA ILE A 288 13.22 0.64 -28.20
C ILE A 288 14.16 0.02 -27.17
N GLU A 289 15.06 0.83 -26.60
CA GLU A 289 15.96 0.32 -25.58
C GLU A 289 15.13 -0.22 -24.39
N PRO A 290 15.46 -1.39 -23.82
CA PRO A 290 14.68 -2.01 -22.74
C PRO A 290 14.41 -1.07 -21.55
N ASP A 291 15.34 -0.15 -21.27
CA ASP A 291 15.21 0.86 -20.21
C ASP A 291 14.13 1.90 -20.54
N ASP A 292 14.01 2.34 -21.80
CA ASP A 292 12.97 3.27 -22.25
C ASP A 292 11.58 2.65 -22.13
N PHE A 293 11.48 1.34 -22.40
CA PHE A 293 10.25 0.59 -22.25
C PHE A 293 9.80 0.47 -20.78
N LEU A 294 10.73 0.14 -19.87
CA LEU A 294 10.45 0.07 -18.43
C LEU A 294 9.94 1.43 -17.90
N GLU A 295 10.59 2.53 -18.25
CA GLU A 295 10.17 3.86 -17.81
C GLU A 295 8.81 4.26 -18.39
N ALA A 296 8.52 3.91 -19.65
CA ALA A 296 7.22 4.14 -20.26
C ALA A 296 6.10 3.39 -19.51
N MET A 297 6.34 2.12 -19.14
CA MET A 297 5.40 1.31 -18.35
C MET A 297 5.16 1.89 -16.95
N VAL A 298 6.23 2.25 -16.22
CA VAL A 298 6.13 2.85 -14.89
C VAL A 298 5.32 4.15 -14.96
N ARG A 299 5.64 5.01 -15.94
CA ARG A 299 4.92 6.27 -16.16
C ARG A 299 3.45 6.02 -16.51
N MET A 300 3.14 5.04 -17.35
CA MET A 300 1.76 4.70 -17.71
C MET A 300 0.96 4.26 -16.47
N ARG A 301 1.49 3.33 -15.68
CA ARG A 301 0.86 2.87 -14.42
C ARG A 301 0.64 4.05 -13.47
N ALA A 302 1.65 4.91 -13.28
CA ALA A 302 1.57 6.09 -12.43
C ALA A 302 0.47 7.08 -12.87
N LEU A 303 0.40 7.39 -14.18
CA LEU A 303 -0.62 8.27 -14.73
C LEU A 303 -2.03 7.68 -14.56
N SER A 304 -2.21 6.37 -14.74
CA SER A 304 -3.49 5.69 -14.50
C SER A 304 -3.92 5.88 -13.05
N VAL A 305 -3.06 5.55 -12.09
CA VAL A 305 -3.36 5.69 -10.66
C VAL A 305 -3.75 7.12 -10.30
N VAL A 306 -2.98 8.11 -10.74
CA VAL A 306 -3.28 9.53 -10.42
C VAL A 306 -4.65 9.93 -10.98
N ARG A 307 -5.00 9.49 -12.19
CA ARG A 307 -6.28 9.82 -12.84
C ARG A 307 -7.45 9.09 -12.19
N ASP A 308 -7.29 7.81 -11.88
CA ASP A 308 -8.29 6.98 -11.22
C ASP A 308 -8.62 7.54 -9.82
N LEU A 309 -7.61 7.80 -9.00
CA LEU A 309 -7.80 8.39 -7.67
C LEU A 309 -8.38 9.81 -7.75
N ALA A 310 -8.03 10.57 -8.80
CA ALA A 310 -8.60 11.88 -9.04
C ALA A 310 -10.06 11.86 -9.51
N SER A 311 -10.58 10.72 -9.97
CA SER A 311 -11.99 10.57 -10.32
C SER A 311 -12.88 10.31 -9.09
N ILE A 312 -12.31 9.79 -8.00
CA ILE A 312 -13.03 9.53 -6.75
C ILE A 312 -13.42 10.87 -6.10
N PRO A 313 -14.70 11.09 -5.77
CA PRO A 313 -15.16 12.30 -5.09
C PRO A 313 -14.44 12.53 -3.76
N THR A 314 -14.18 13.79 -3.41
CA THR A 314 -13.44 14.14 -2.19
C THR A 314 -14.21 13.91 -0.89
N ASP A 315 -15.53 13.76 -0.99
CA ASP A 315 -16.43 13.41 0.10
C ASP A 315 -16.66 11.89 0.23
N ASN A 316 -16.11 11.08 -0.70
CA ASN A 316 -16.16 9.63 -0.58
C ASN A 316 -15.24 9.17 0.57
N PRO A 317 -15.70 8.32 1.50
CA PRO A 317 -14.90 7.99 2.67
C PRO A 317 -13.69 7.08 2.39
N CYS A 318 -13.60 6.42 1.22
CA CYS A 318 -12.40 5.68 0.82
C CYS A 318 -11.18 6.60 0.57
N ILE A 319 -11.38 7.93 0.54
CA ILE A 319 -10.29 8.87 0.32
C ILE A 319 -9.15 8.72 1.32
N ASN A 320 -9.41 8.27 2.56
CA ASN A 320 -8.37 8.05 3.58
C ASN A 320 -7.31 7.02 3.14
N LEU A 321 -7.66 6.09 2.25
CA LEU A 321 -6.73 5.08 1.73
C LEU A 321 -5.86 5.55 0.55
N GLN A 322 -6.14 6.72 -0.03
CA GLN A 322 -5.45 7.17 -1.24
C GLN A 322 -3.97 7.47 -1.04
N ALA A 323 -3.55 7.82 0.19
CA ALA A 323 -2.24 8.42 0.45
C ALA A 323 -1.08 7.55 -0.04
N ILE A 324 -1.12 6.23 0.20
CA ILE A 324 -0.07 5.28 -0.20
C ILE A 324 0.04 5.19 -1.74
N PRO A 325 -1.00 4.75 -2.48
CA PRO A 325 -0.87 4.61 -3.93
C PRO A 325 -0.67 5.95 -4.65
N LEU A 326 -1.26 7.04 -4.13
CA LEU A 326 -1.06 8.37 -4.69
C LEU A 326 0.39 8.84 -4.54
N PHE A 327 1.04 8.55 -3.42
CA PHE A 327 2.44 8.92 -3.21
C PHE A 327 3.37 8.17 -4.16
N THR A 328 3.21 6.85 -4.26
CA THR A 328 4.01 6.01 -5.14
C THR A 328 3.83 6.36 -6.61
N ALA A 329 2.59 6.55 -7.07
CA ALA A 329 2.35 7.00 -8.44
C ALA A 329 2.87 8.43 -8.65
N GLY A 330 2.63 9.31 -7.68
CA GLY A 330 3.09 10.70 -7.71
C GLY A 330 4.61 10.82 -7.80
N SER A 331 5.37 9.93 -7.15
CA SER A 331 6.84 9.96 -7.17
C SER A 331 7.43 9.71 -8.54
N GLU A 332 6.74 8.97 -9.40
CA GLU A 332 7.21 8.60 -10.74
C GLU A 332 6.85 9.62 -11.83
N LEU A 333 6.17 10.72 -11.48
CA LEU A 333 5.82 11.78 -12.43
C LEU A 333 7.05 12.62 -12.84
N THR A 334 7.15 12.93 -14.13
CA THR A 334 8.26 13.69 -14.73
C THR A 334 7.87 15.13 -15.05
N ARG A 335 8.83 15.94 -15.52
CA ARG A 335 8.57 17.30 -16.03
C ARG A 335 7.48 17.37 -17.11
N SER A 336 7.25 16.28 -17.84
CA SER A 336 6.19 16.20 -18.85
C SER A 336 4.78 16.09 -18.26
N ASP A 337 4.67 15.70 -16.98
CA ASP A 337 3.42 15.34 -16.30
C ASP A 337 2.93 16.46 -15.36
N GLN A 338 3.12 17.72 -15.77
CA GLN A 338 2.91 18.87 -14.88
C GLN A 338 1.46 18.99 -14.39
N LYS A 339 0.47 18.59 -15.21
CA LYS A 339 -0.94 18.59 -14.83
C LYS A 339 -1.19 17.58 -13.71
N GLU A 340 -0.66 16.37 -13.85
CA GLU A 340 -0.78 15.28 -12.88
C GLU A 340 -0.03 15.61 -11.58
N ARG A 341 1.13 16.26 -11.64
CA ARG A 341 1.81 16.78 -10.44
C ARG A 341 0.92 17.74 -9.64
N GLN A 342 0.16 18.62 -10.30
CA GLN A 342 -0.79 19.51 -9.64
C GLN A 342 -1.98 18.75 -9.03
N ILE A 343 -2.46 17.70 -9.70
CA ILE A 343 -3.51 16.82 -9.18
C ILE A 343 -3.04 16.16 -7.88
N VAL A 344 -1.83 15.58 -7.87
CA VAL A 344 -1.23 14.95 -6.68
C VAL A 344 -1.14 15.93 -5.52
N ILE A 345 -0.59 17.13 -5.76
CA ILE A 345 -0.50 18.18 -4.73
C ILE A 345 -1.88 18.55 -4.18
N LYS A 346 -2.87 18.75 -5.07
CA LYS A 346 -4.22 19.10 -4.66
C LYS A 346 -4.82 18.00 -3.79
N ARG A 347 -4.68 16.73 -4.19
CA ARG A 347 -5.21 15.57 -3.45
C ARG A 347 -4.56 15.42 -2.06
N PHE A 348 -3.25 15.59 -1.92
CA PHE A 348 -2.62 15.61 -0.59
C PHE A 348 -3.09 16.76 0.31
N ARG A 349 -3.40 17.93 -0.26
CA ARG A 349 -3.99 19.05 0.50
C ARG A 349 -5.42 18.73 0.95
N GLU A 350 -6.21 18.06 0.11
CA GLU A 350 -7.54 17.60 0.45
C GLU A 350 -7.49 16.55 1.57
N LEU A 351 -6.62 15.54 1.43
CA LEU A 351 -6.34 14.54 2.49
C LEU A 351 -6.00 15.21 3.81
N TYR A 352 -5.03 16.13 3.81
CA TYR A 352 -4.66 16.87 5.01
C TYR A 352 -5.80 17.72 5.58
N SER A 353 -6.66 18.29 4.73
CA SER A 353 -7.80 19.10 5.19
C SER A 353 -8.86 18.24 5.90
N MET A 354 -8.99 16.97 5.52
CA MET A 354 -9.95 16.05 6.13
C MET A 354 -9.40 15.39 7.40
N ASN A 355 -8.18 14.85 7.33
CA ASN A 355 -7.63 14.01 8.38
C ASN A 355 -6.59 14.70 9.28
N HIS A 356 -6.00 15.80 8.82
CA HIS A 356 -4.93 16.55 9.48
C HIS A 356 -3.70 15.71 9.85
N LEU A 357 -3.48 14.58 9.15
CA LEU A 357 -2.31 13.74 9.35
C LEU A 357 -1.08 14.45 8.80
N ARG A 358 -0.04 14.61 9.64
CA ARG A 358 1.18 15.32 9.26
C ARG A 358 1.94 14.64 8.12
N THR A 359 1.79 13.32 7.99
CA THR A 359 2.39 12.52 6.92
C THR A 359 1.96 12.99 5.53
N ASN A 360 0.73 13.52 5.37
CA ASN A 360 0.28 14.15 4.13
C ASN A 360 1.03 15.46 3.80
N LEU A 361 1.48 16.21 4.81
CA LEU A 361 2.34 17.37 4.61
C LEU A 361 3.77 16.95 4.26
N SER A 362 4.28 15.91 4.90
CA SER A 362 5.59 15.35 4.58
C SER A 362 5.64 14.80 3.14
N ALA A 363 4.55 14.21 2.64
CA ALA A 363 4.41 13.87 1.22
C ALA A 363 4.53 15.10 0.30
N LEU A 364 3.91 16.23 0.65
CA LEU A 364 4.01 17.49 -0.08
C LEU A 364 5.41 18.12 -0.02
N GLU A 365 6.22 17.77 0.96
CA GLU A 365 7.61 18.21 1.09
C GLU A 365 8.56 17.38 0.22
N ILE A 366 8.42 16.06 0.24
CA ILE A 366 9.37 15.15 -0.41
C ILE A 366 9.10 14.96 -1.91
N LEU A 367 7.84 15.01 -2.37
CA LEU A 367 7.51 14.83 -3.79
C LEU A 367 8.22 15.86 -4.70
N PRO A 368 8.26 17.17 -4.38
CA PRO A 368 9.05 18.13 -5.16
C PRO A 368 10.55 17.81 -5.23
N GLU A 369 11.13 17.25 -4.16
CA GLU A 369 12.53 16.84 -4.14
C GLU A 369 12.75 15.64 -5.08
N ILE A 370 11.90 14.62 -5.00
CA ILE A 370 11.94 13.45 -5.89
C ILE A 370 11.83 13.90 -7.36
N TRP A 371 10.86 14.77 -7.66
CA TRP A 371 10.67 15.33 -9.00
C TRP A 371 11.88 16.09 -9.50
N ALA A 372 12.48 16.94 -8.66
CA ALA A 372 13.65 17.71 -9.03
C ALA A 372 14.85 16.80 -9.37
N ARG A 373 14.99 15.66 -8.68
CA ARG A 373 16.04 14.65 -8.96
C ARG A 373 15.75 13.90 -10.27
N LYS A 374 14.53 13.38 -10.44
CA LYS A 374 14.12 12.71 -11.68
C LYS A 374 14.22 13.63 -12.90
N ASP A 375 13.86 14.90 -12.77
CA ASP A 375 13.94 15.88 -13.86
C ASP A 375 15.40 16.20 -14.27
N ARG A 376 16.39 15.85 -13.43
CA ARG A 376 17.83 15.89 -13.77
C ARG A 376 18.35 14.59 -14.39
N GLY A 377 17.49 13.59 -14.57
CA GLY A 377 17.86 12.27 -15.06
C GLY A 377 18.43 11.35 -13.96
N GLU A 378 18.23 11.66 -12.68
CA GLU A 378 18.62 10.73 -11.63
C GLU A 378 17.68 9.53 -11.61
N ASN A 379 18.25 8.33 -11.76
CA ASN A 379 17.57 7.07 -11.54
C ASN A 379 17.41 6.86 -10.02
N ILE A 380 16.25 7.27 -9.49
CA ILE A 380 15.95 7.19 -8.07
C ILE A 380 14.48 6.84 -7.81
N SER A 381 14.23 6.06 -6.75
CA SER A 381 12.89 5.77 -6.22
C SER A 381 12.56 6.66 -5.01
N TRP A 382 11.27 6.76 -4.67
CA TRP A 382 10.86 7.46 -3.44
C TRP A 382 11.49 6.86 -2.16
N LEU A 383 11.72 5.54 -2.15
CA LEU A 383 12.27 4.82 -1.01
C LEU A 383 13.74 5.18 -0.76
N ASP A 384 14.52 5.37 -1.84
CA ASP A 384 15.91 5.84 -1.75
C ASP A 384 15.98 7.21 -1.06
N VAL A 385 15.15 8.16 -1.52
CA VAL A 385 15.12 9.52 -0.94
C VAL A 385 14.73 9.47 0.54
N MET A 386 13.76 8.63 0.91
CA MET A 386 13.38 8.45 2.31
C MET A 386 14.51 7.87 3.16
N ILE A 387 15.22 6.86 2.67
CA ILE A 387 16.35 6.24 3.38
C ILE A 387 17.52 7.22 3.51
N GLU A 388 17.89 7.94 2.45
CA GLU A 388 18.94 8.97 2.48
C GLU A 388 18.65 10.05 3.54
N LYS A 389 17.37 10.39 3.73
CA LYS A 389 16.93 11.35 4.74
C LYS A 389 16.77 10.78 6.15
N GLY A 390 16.82 9.46 6.31
CA GLY A 390 16.49 8.78 7.56
C GLY A 390 15.02 8.98 7.97
N TRP A 391 14.12 9.08 6.99
CA TRP A 391 12.69 9.29 7.22
C TRP A 391 11.94 7.95 7.22
N SER A 392 11.28 7.65 8.34
CA SER A 392 10.26 6.59 8.41
C SER A 392 8.89 7.26 8.45
N MET A 393 8.17 7.23 7.33
CA MET A 393 6.86 7.84 7.19
C MET A 393 5.84 6.80 6.77
N MET A 394 4.81 6.62 7.60
CA MET A 394 3.64 5.84 7.25
C MET A 394 2.61 6.74 6.58
N LEU A 395 2.21 6.39 5.36
CA LEU A 395 1.12 7.04 4.65
C LEU A 395 -0.15 6.20 4.84
N GLY A 396 -1.31 6.85 4.90
CA GLY A 396 -2.58 6.19 5.27
C GLY A 396 -2.81 6.28 6.76
#